data_AF-A0A1Q9RXD7-F1
#
_entry.id   AF-A0A1Q9RXD7-F1
#
_cell.length_a   1.000
_cell.length_b   1.000
_cell.length_c   1.000
_cell.angle_alpha   90.00
_cell.angle_beta   90.00
_cell.angle_gamma   90.00
#
_symmetry.space_group_name_H-M   'P 1'
#
loop_
_entity.id
_entity.type
_entity.pdbx_description
1 polymer ?
#
loop_
_entity_poly.entity_id
_entity_poly.type
_entity_poly.pdbx_seq_one_letter_code
_entity_poly.pdbx_strand_id
1 'polypeptide(L)'
;MLGLGTLALLRHPEQLAIVRDEPERVDAAVEELLRWLTIVHTGTAKVATVDTEIDGHKIAEGEVVMCALPAANRDPELRGDPDRLDVTRGGVGHLAFGHGIHHCLGAPLARMEMRTAFPALLRRFPGLAEVPGTAEFRSFHVIYGLTSLQVTWVKGDLVTGVHADRDLCIGAGLCVLTAGAVFDQDDDGIVVLLDEHPTDVAAVHDAVANCPAGALSISEEQAR
;
A
#
# COMPACT_ATOMS: atom_id res chain seq x y z
N MET A 1 0.91 -9.92 2.74
CA MET A 1 1.32 -8.88 1.77
C MET A 1 1.76 -7.60 2.45
N LEU A 2 0.90 -6.88 3.19
CA LEU A 2 1.20 -5.54 3.72
C LEU A 2 2.56 -5.43 4.42
N GLY A 3 2.83 -6.20 5.47
CA GLY A 3 4.11 -6.10 6.18
C GLY A 3 5.34 -6.38 5.30
N LEU A 4 5.27 -7.40 4.43
CA LEU A 4 6.39 -7.75 3.54
C LEU A 4 6.58 -6.73 2.41
N GLY A 5 5.48 -6.18 1.88
CA GLY A 5 5.51 -5.09 0.91
C GLY A 5 6.05 -3.80 1.52
N THR A 6 5.68 -3.49 2.76
CA THR A 6 6.27 -2.36 3.51
C THR A 6 7.77 -2.57 3.65
N LEU A 7 8.23 -3.73 4.12
CA LEU A 7 9.66 -4.03 4.21
C LEU A 7 10.38 -3.89 2.87
N ALA A 8 9.77 -4.39 1.78
CA ALA A 8 10.34 -4.28 0.44
C ALA A 8 10.50 -2.82 0.01
N LEU A 9 9.47 -1.99 0.20
CA LEU A 9 9.52 -0.55 -0.09
C LEU A 9 10.53 0.18 0.79
N LEU A 10 10.59 -0.12 2.10
CA LEU A 10 11.56 0.49 3.02
C LEU A 10 13.02 0.22 2.62
N ARG A 11 13.27 -0.92 1.97
CA ARG A 11 14.59 -1.30 1.43
C ARG A 11 14.86 -0.75 0.02
N HIS A 12 13.88 -0.12 -0.62
CA HIS A 12 13.99 0.52 -1.94
C HIS A 12 13.36 1.93 -1.89
N PRO A 13 14.03 2.91 -1.25
CA PRO A 13 13.47 4.24 -0.98
C PRO A 13 12.99 4.99 -2.23
N GLU A 14 13.62 4.74 -3.38
CA GLU A 14 13.21 5.30 -4.68
C GLU A 14 11.88 4.74 -5.16
N GLN A 15 11.62 3.45 -4.94
CA GLN A 15 10.33 2.81 -5.24
C GLN A 15 9.26 3.26 -4.25
N LEU A 16 9.63 3.40 -2.98
CA LEU A 16 8.76 3.90 -1.91
C LEU A 16 8.24 5.30 -2.21
N ALA A 17 9.11 6.21 -2.64
CA ALA A 17 8.74 7.59 -2.96
C ALA A 17 7.63 7.65 -4.02
N ILE A 18 7.73 6.82 -5.07
CA ILE A 18 6.71 6.72 -6.12
C ILE A 18 5.36 6.28 -5.54
N VAL A 19 5.34 5.24 -4.69
CA VAL A 19 4.10 4.75 -4.07
C VAL A 19 3.47 5.78 -3.12
N ARG A 20 4.29 6.61 -2.48
CA ARG A 20 3.83 7.67 -1.57
C ARG A 20 3.27 8.88 -2.32
N ASP A 21 3.97 9.32 -3.36
CA ASP A 21 3.82 10.65 -3.97
C ASP A 21 3.11 10.66 -5.33
N GLU A 22 2.98 9.51 -6.01
CA GLU A 22 2.35 9.38 -7.34
C GLU A 22 1.10 8.46 -7.26
N PRO A 23 -0.09 8.98 -6.88
CA PRO A 23 -1.32 8.19 -6.76
C PRO A 23 -1.68 7.38 -8.01
N GLU A 24 -1.39 7.90 -9.19
CA GLU A 24 -1.62 7.26 -10.49
C GLU A 24 -0.74 6.02 -10.72
N ARG A 25 0.35 5.87 -9.96
CA ARG A 25 1.27 4.72 -10.05
C ARG A 25 0.94 3.60 -9.09
N VAL A 26 0.08 3.84 -8.10
CA VAL A 26 -0.20 2.88 -7.01
C VAL A 26 -0.71 1.55 -7.55
N ASP A 27 -1.56 1.57 -8.56
CA ASP A 27 -2.08 0.35 -9.18
C ASP A 27 -0.98 -0.52 -9.78
N ALA A 28 -0.06 0.08 -10.54
CA ALA A 28 1.07 -0.62 -11.12
C ALA A 28 2.04 -1.11 -10.04
N ALA A 29 2.27 -0.32 -9.00
CA ALA A 29 3.12 -0.69 -7.88
C ALA A 29 2.61 -1.90 -7.12
N VAL A 30 1.29 -2.00 -6.91
CA VAL A 30 0.67 -3.16 -6.26
C VAL A 30 0.85 -4.43 -7.08
N GLU A 31 0.66 -4.37 -8.40
CA GLU A 31 0.91 -5.54 -9.27
C GLU A 31 2.40 -5.94 -9.28
N GLU A 32 3.32 -4.99 -9.29
CA GLU A 32 4.75 -5.31 -9.19
C GLU A 32 5.11 -5.94 -7.84
N LEU A 33 4.60 -5.41 -6.72
CA LEU A 33 4.83 -5.99 -5.39
C LEU A 33 4.27 -7.43 -5.31
N LEU A 34 3.11 -7.67 -5.90
CA LEU A 34 2.53 -9.01 -6.00
C LEU A 34 3.42 -9.97 -6.79
N ARG A 35 3.89 -9.55 -7.98
CA ARG A 35 4.82 -10.32 -8.81
C ARG A 35 6.13 -10.59 -8.07
N TRP A 36 6.76 -9.54 -7.54
CA TRP A 36 8.10 -9.61 -6.98
C TRP A 36 8.14 -10.42 -5.68
N LEU A 37 7.11 -10.30 -4.83
CA LEU A 37 7.05 -11.00 -3.55
C LEU A 37 6.46 -12.41 -3.64
N THR A 38 5.46 -12.63 -4.49
CA THR A 38 4.74 -13.91 -4.69
C THR A 38 4.65 -14.76 -3.42
N ILE A 39 3.86 -14.30 -2.44
CA ILE A 39 3.89 -14.88 -1.08
C ILE A 39 3.39 -16.32 -0.98
N VAL A 40 2.69 -16.83 -1.99
CA VAL A 40 2.38 -18.26 -2.14
C VAL A 40 3.62 -18.99 -2.66
N HIS A 41 4.67 -19.02 -1.84
CA HIS A 41 6.01 -19.38 -2.28
C HIS A 41 6.22 -20.89 -2.46
N THR A 42 5.44 -21.72 -1.75
CA THR A 42 5.48 -23.18 -1.88
C THR A 42 4.87 -23.68 -3.18
N GLY A 43 4.29 -22.78 -3.98
CA GLY A 43 3.57 -23.11 -5.21
C GLY A 43 2.22 -23.77 -4.94
N THR A 44 1.59 -24.23 -6.02
CA THR A 44 0.31 -24.96 -5.96
C THR A 44 0.46 -26.35 -6.56
N ALA A 45 -0.01 -27.37 -5.85
CA ALA A 45 -0.03 -28.74 -6.35
C ALA A 45 -1.20 -28.97 -7.33
N LYS A 46 -0.94 -29.75 -8.38
CA LYS A 46 -1.93 -30.32 -9.30
C LYS A 46 -1.68 -31.82 -9.42
N VAL A 47 -2.74 -32.60 -9.64
CA VAL A 47 -2.65 -34.04 -9.89
C VAL A 47 -3.04 -34.27 -11.34
N ALA A 48 -2.22 -34.99 -12.10
CA ALA A 48 -2.55 -35.38 -13.46
C ALA A 48 -3.71 -36.39 -13.44
N THR A 49 -4.78 -36.11 -14.17
CA THR A 49 -5.96 -37.01 -14.25
C THR A 49 -5.86 -38.00 -15.40
N VAL A 50 -4.88 -37.81 -16.28
CA VAL A 50 -4.53 -38.68 -17.41
C VAL A 50 -3.04 -38.50 -17.69
N ASP A 51 -2.42 -39.45 -18.40
CA ASP A 51 -1.08 -39.28 -18.95
C ASP A 51 -1.03 -38.01 -19.82
N THR A 52 -0.03 -37.16 -19.59
CA THR A 52 0.13 -35.87 -20.28
C THR A 52 1.62 -35.49 -20.41
N GLU A 53 1.88 -34.35 -21.03
CA GLU A 53 3.22 -33.80 -21.23
C GLU A 53 3.22 -32.28 -21.00
N ILE A 54 4.24 -31.77 -20.31
CA ILE A 54 4.51 -30.33 -20.16
C ILE A 54 5.96 -30.08 -20.56
N ASP A 55 6.17 -29.22 -21.55
CA ASP A 55 7.52 -28.83 -22.02
C ASP A 55 8.44 -30.03 -22.36
N GLY A 56 7.92 -31.07 -23.00
CA GLY A 56 8.67 -32.29 -23.31
C GLY A 56 8.77 -33.31 -22.18
N HIS A 57 8.30 -32.99 -20.97
CA HIS A 57 8.35 -33.87 -19.80
C HIS A 57 7.03 -34.64 -19.64
N LYS A 58 7.12 -35.97 -19.72
CA LYS A 58 5.98 -36.87 -19.49
C LYS A 58 5.57 -36.85 -18.02
N ILE A 59 4.27 -36.80 -17.79
CA ILE A 59 3.62 -36.84 -16.47
C ILE A 59 2.55 -37.92 -16.54
N ALA A 60 2.69 -38.96 -15.73
CA ALA A 60 1.74 -40.08 -15.69
C ALA A 60 0.48 -39.72 -14.90
N GLU A 61 -0.63 -40.40 -15.19
CA GLU A 61 -1.84 -40.32 -14.38
C GLU A 61 -1.53 -40.55 -12.89
N GLY A 62 -2.07 -39.67 -12.03
CA GLY A 62 -1.88 -39.71 -10.58
C GLY A 62 -0.62 -38.99 -10.07
N GLU A 63 0.30 -38.57 -10.94
CA GLU A 63 1.47 -37.80 -10.51
C GLU A 63 1.13 -36.37 -10.08
N VAL A 64 1.89 -35.87 -9.11
CA VAL A 64 1.75 -34.50 -8.58
C VAL A 64 2.72 -33.57 -9.28
N VAL A 65 2.19 -32.49 -9.85
CA VAL A 65 2.95 -31.38 -10.42
C VAL A 65 2.89 -30.19 -9.48
N MET A 66 4.04 -29.65 -9.10
CA MET A 66 4.15 -28.44 -8.29
C MET A 66 4.38 -27.22 -9.19
N CYS A 67 3.41 -26.30 -9.22
CA CYS A 67 3.57 -25.04 -9.95
C CYS A 67 4.30 -24.01 -9.08
N ALA A 68 5.58 -23.77 -9.37
CA ALA A 68 6.41 -22.80 -8.66
C ALA A 68 6.08 -21.35 -9.08
N LEU A 69 5.05 -20.76 -8.49
CA LEU A 69 4.58 -19.41 -8.82
C LEU A 69 5.69 -18.32 -8.70
N PRO A 70 6.56 -18.32 -7.67
CA PRO A 70 7.64 -17.33 -7.60
C PRO A 70 8.63 -17.45 -8.75
N ALA A 71 8.96 -18.68 -9.17
CA ALA A 71 9.87 -18.91 -10.29
C ALA A 71 9.26 -18.40 -11.60
N ALA A 72 7.98 -18.68 -11.85
CA ALA A 72 7.28 -18.17 -13.01
C ALA A 72 7.20 -16.62 -13.02
N ASN A 73 7.03 -15.99 -11.86
CA ASN A 73 7.06 -14.54 -11.74
C ASN A 73 8.47 -13.92 -11.82
N ARG A 74 9.51 -14.76 -11.83
CA ARG A 74 10.92 -14.39 -12.02
C ARG A 74 11.52 -14.90 -13.33
N ASP A 75 10.68 -15.42 -14.23
CA ASP A 75 11.13 -15.99 -15.49
C ASP A 75 11.92 -14.94 -16.32
N PRO A 76 13.15 -15.25 -16.77
CA PRO A 76 13.94 -14.35 -17.63
C PRO A 76 13.28 -14.01 -18.97
N GLU A 77 12.28 -14.79 -19.42
CA GLU A 77 11.48 -14.47 -20.60
C GLU A 77 10.49 -13.33 -20.35
N LEU A 78 10.22 -12.98 -19.08
CA LEU A 78 9.47 -11.77 -18.74
C LEU A 78 10.28 -10.51 -19.09
N ARG A 79 9.57 -9.45 -19.45
CA ARG A 79 10.18 -8.19 -19.87
C ARG A 79 11.07 -7.56 -18.78
N GLY A 80 12.33 -7.33 -19.13
CA GLY A 80 13.30 -6.57 -18.31
C GLY A 80 14.10 -7.44 -17.35
N ASP A 81 14.56 -6.87 -16.24
CA ASP A 81 15.20 -7.62 -15.15
C ASP A 81 14.11 -8.12 -14.19
N PRO A 82 13.81 -9.42 -14.11
CA PRO A 82 12.73 -9.94 -13.27
C PRO A 82 13.07 -9.92 -11.78
N ASP A 83 14.35 -9.92 -11.40
CA ASP A 83 14.80 -9.92 -10.00
C ASP A 83 14.77 -8.53 -9.38
N ARG A 84 14.79 -7.48 -10.19
CA ARG A 84 14.63 -6.10 -9.72
C ARG A 84 13.18 -5.79 -9.35
N LEU A 85 12.99 -5.17 -8.19
CA LEU A 85 11.74 -4.51 -7.83
C LEU A 85 11.63 -3.19 -8.63
N ASP A 86 10.64 -3.09 -9.51
CA ASP A 86 10.41 -1.89 -10.32
C ASP A 86 8.91 -1.58 -10.42
N VAL A 87 8.41 -0.73 -9.53
CA VAL A 87 7.00 -0.32 -9.46
C VAL A 87 6.55 0.45 -10.70
N THR A 88 7.49 0.88 -11.55
CA THR A 88 7.20 1.57 -12.81
C THR A 88 7.13 0.65 -14.01
N ARG A 89 7.45 -0.66 -13.86
CA ARG A 89 7.51 -1.65 -14.94
C ARG A 89 6.25 -1.66 -15.81
N GLY A 90 5.08 -1.61 -15.15
CA GLY A 90 3.75 -1.61 -15.78
C GLY A 90 3.38 -2.92 -16.48
N GLY A 91 2.10 -3.29 -16.45
CA GLY A 91 1.47 -4.20 -17.41
C GLY A 91 2.04 -5.62 -17.56
N VAL A 92 2.82 -6.15 -16.61
CA VAL A 92 3.29 -7.54 -16.65
C VAL A 92 2.30 -8.42 -15.91
N GLY A 93 1.69 -9.36 -16.65
CA GLY A 93 0.87 -10.40 -16.04
C GLY A 93 1.70 -11.23 -15.06
N HIS A 94 1.13 -11.55 -13.91
CA HIS A 94 1.80 -12.33 -12.88
C HIS A 94 0.88 -13.44 -12.35
N LEU A 95 1.48 -14.46 -11.74
CA LEU A 95 0.78 -15.61 -11.16
C LEU A 95 0.64 -15.55 -9.64
N ALA A 96 0.84 -14.39 -9.00
CA ALA A 96 0.75 -14.25 -7.54
C ALA A 96 -0.62 -14.65 -6.95
N PHE A 97 -1.68 -14.62 -7.77
CA PHE A 97 -3.04 -15.05 -7.42
C PHE A 97 -3.45 -16.39 -8.06
N GLY A 98 -2.48 -17.13 -8.64
CA GLY A 98 -2.76 -18.29 -9.47
C GLY A 98 -3.41 -17.91 -10.81
N HIS A 99 -3.97 -18.90 -11.50
CA HIS A 99 -4.61 -18.72 -12.81
C HIS A 99 -5.71 -19.77 -13.04
N GLY A 100 -6.58 -19.52 -14.04
CA GLY A 100 -7.66 -20.42 -14.43
C GLY A 100 -8.85 -20.42 -13.47
N ILE A 101 -9.59 -21.53 -13.43
CA ILE A 101 -10.84 -21.65 -12.65
C ILE A 101 -10.66 -21.52 -11.13
N HIS A 102 -9.42 -21.66 -10.64
CA HIS A 102 -9.06 -21.49 -9.24
C HIS A 102 -8.29 -20.20 -8.97
N HIS A 103 -8.36 -19.22 -9.89
CA HIS A 103 -7.80 -17.90 -9.65
C HIS A 103 -8.38 -17.32 -8.34
N CYS A 104 -7.51 -16.70 -7.54
CA CYS A 104 -7.86 -16.22 -6.20
C CYS A 104 -9.12 -15.35 -6.22
N LEU A 105 -10.17 -15.81 -5.56
CA LEU A 105 -11.43 -15.09 -5.39
C LEU A 105 -11.23 -13.76 -4.64
N GLY A 106 -10.26 -13.73 -3.71
CA GLY A 106 -9.91 -12.55 -2.91
C GLY A 106 -9.01 -11.54 -3.62
N ALA A 107 -8.59 -11.79 -4.86
CA ALA A 107 -7.66 -10.89 -5.56
C ALA A 107 -8.13 -9.43 -5.66
N PRO A 108 -9.42 -9.12 -5.93
CA PRO A 108 -9.89 -7.74 -5.95
C PRO A 108 -9.81 -7.06 -4.57
N LEU A 109 -10.16 -7.78 -3.50
CA LEU A 109 -10.08 -7.28 -2.13
C LEU A 109 -8.62 -6.99 -1.74
N ALA A 110 -7.72 -7.96 -1.96
CA ALA A 110 -6.30 -7.80 -1.65
C ALA A 110 -5.69 -6.59 -2.39
N ARG A 111 -6.03 -6.39 -3.67
CA ARG A 111 -5.60 -5.20 -4.43
C ARG A 111 -6.12 -3.92 -3.82
N MET A 112 -7.42 -3.87 -3.50
CA MET A 112 -8.03 -2.69 -2.86
C MET A 112 -7.37 -2.37 -1.53
N GLU A 113 -7.12 -3.37 -0.67
CA GLU A 113 -6.41 -3.18 0.60
C GLU A 113 -5.01 -2.61 0.37
N MET A 114 -4.22 -3.15 -0.56
CA MET A 114 -2.86 -2.68 -0.83
C MET A 114 -2.83 -1.28 -1.44
N ARG A 115 -3.75 -0.96 -2.36
CA ARG A 115 -3.89 0.36 -2.98
C ARG A 115 -4.18 1.45 -1.95
N THR A 116 -4.98 1.12 -0.94
CA THR A 116 -5.30 2.05 0.15
C THR A 116 -4.17 2.10 1.18
N ALA A 117 -3.68 0.95 1.63
CA ALA A 117 -2.82 0.85 2.80
C ALA A 117 -1.39 1.32 2.54
N PHE A 118 -0.76 1.00 1.40
CA PHE A 118 0.64 1.40 1.18
C PHE A 118 0.81 2.93 1.15
N PRO A 119 0.05 3.68 0.33
CA PRO A 119 0.22 5.13 0.27
C PRO A 119 -0.19 5.80 1.60
N ALA A 120 -1.27 5.32 2.24
CA ALA A 120 -1.71 5.84 3.52
C ALA A 120 -0.65 5.65 4.62
N LEU A 121 -0.07 4.44 4.74
CA LEU A 121 1.00 4.15 5.69
C LEU A 121 2.21 5.08 5.47
N LEU A 122 2.66 5.20 4.22
CA LEU A 122 3.85 5.97 3.88
C LEU A 122 3.68 7.48 4.05
N ARG A 123 2.46 8.01 3.86
CA ARG A 123 2.15 9.42 4.15
C ARG A 123 1.93 9.68 5.63
N ARG A 124 1.29 8.76 6.35
CA ARG A 124 0.96 8.92 7.78
C ARG A 124 2.19 8.95 8.68
N PHE A 125 3.24 8.22 8.31
CA PHE A 125 4.48 8.06 9.10
C PHE A 125 5.68 8.60 8.31
N PRO A 126 5.97 9.91 8.38
CA PRO A 126 7.09 10.50 7.66
C PRO A 126 8.42 9.93 8.16
N GLY A 127 9.32 9.62 7.23
CA GLY A 127 10.61 9.00 7.57
C GLY A 127 10.48 7.58 8.13
N LEU A 128 9.38 6.87 7.83
CA LEU A 128 9.23 5.46 8.16
C LEU A 128 10.45 4.66 7.67
N ALA A 129 11.06 3.90 8.56
CA ALA A 129 12.26 3.11 8.30
C ALA A 129 12.23 1.78 9.06
N GLU A 130 12.86 0.75 8.50
CA GLU A 130 13.09 -0.53 9.20
C GLU A 130 14.16 -0.34 10.28
N VAL A 131 13.97 -0.96 11.46
CA VAL A 131 15.06 -1.16 12.41
C VAL A 131 15.88 -2.37 11.94
N PRO A 132 17.15 -2.20 11.53
CA PRO A 132 17.91 -3.29 10.92
C PRO A 132 18.03 -4.52 11.82
N GLY A 133 17.85 -5.72 11.22
CA GLY A 133 18.01 -6.99 11.92
C GLY A 133 16.81 -7.42 12.78
N THR A 134 15.71 -6.69 12.74
CA THR A 134 14.50 -7.00 13.55
C THR A 134 13.40 -7.71 12.78
N ALA A 135 13.50 -7.83 11.46
CA ALA A 135 12.51 -8.51 10.64
C ALA A 135 12.51 -10.03 10.95
N GLU A 136 11.41 -10.53 11.49
CA GLU A 136 11.23 -11.95 11.78
C GLU A 136 10.31 -12.57 10.72
N PHE A 137 10.77 -13.62 10.04
CA PHE A 137 10.04 -14.24 8.93
C PHE A 137 9.29 -15.51 9.34
N ARG A 138 8.14 -15.74 8.70
CA ARG A 138 7.37 -16.99 8.80
C ARG A 138 7.90 -18.01 7.79
N SER A 139 9.13 -18.46 7.96
CA SER A 139 9.85 -19.27 6.96
C SER A 139 9.24 -20.65 6.66
N PHE A 140 8.40 -21.19 7.55
CA PHE A 140 7.81 -22.52 7.41
C PHE A 140 6.29 -22.50 7.18
N HIS A 141 5.74 -21.41 6.63
CA HIS A 141 4.31 -21.27 6.36
C HIS A 141 4.03 -21.35 4.87
N VAL A 142 2.88 -21.92 4.46
CA VAL A 142 2.45 -21.94 3.05
C VAL A 142 2.41 -20.54 2.44
N ILE A 143 2.08 -19.54 3.26
CA ILE A 143 2.10 -18.13 2.90
C ILE A 143 3.31 -17.47 3.56
N TYR A 144 4.26 -17.02 2.73
CA TYR A 144 5.43 -16.29 3.18
C TYR A 144 5.06 -14.91 3.73
N GLY A 145 5.76 -14.48 4.77
CA GLY A 145 5.54 -13.17 5.36
C GLY A 145 6.36 -12.95 6.61
N LEU A 146 6.00 -11.89 7.33
CA LEU A 146 6.65 -11.48 8.57
C LEU A 146 5.81 -11.89 9.78
N THR A 147 6.48 -12.37 10.82
CA THR A 147 5.95 -12.47 12.18
C THR A 147 5.91 -11.09 12.81
N SER A 148 7.02 -10.35 12.71
CA SER A 148 7.18 -9.01 13.25
C SER A 148 8.14 -8.18 12.39
N LEU A 149 7.97 -6.85 12.45
CA LEU A 149 8.86 -5.87 11.83
C LEU A 149 8.89 -4.64 12.74
N GLN A 150 10.04 -4.34 13.32
CA GLN A 150 10.20 -3.10 14.09
C GLN A 150 10.52 -1.97 13.12
N VAL A 151 9.86 -0.83 13.32
CA VAL A 151 10.00 0.36 12.49
C VAL A 151 10.18 1.60 13.35
N THR A 152 10.84 2.60 12.79
CA THR A 152 10.91 3.96 13.32
C THR A 152 10.30 4.92 12.32
N TRP A 153 9.86 6.08 12.79
CA TRP A 153 9.45 7.20 11.95
C TRP A 153 9.79 8.49 12.66
N VAL A 154 9.87 9.59 11.91
CA VAL A 154 10.01 10.91 12.51
C VAL A 154 8.67 11.29 13.11
N LYS A 155 8.65 11.57 14.40
CA LYS A 155 7.50 12.20 15.04
C LYS A 155 7.42 13.63 14.52
N GLY A 156 6.63 13.85 13.47
CA GLY A 156 6.26 15.20 13.05
C GLY A 156 5.30 15.82 14.06
N ASP A 157 5.02 17.11 13.90
CA ASP A 157 3.91 17.76 14.60
C ASP A 157 2.62 17.03 14.18
N LEU A 158 2.17 16.12 15.03
CA LEU A 158 0.96 15.36 14.79
C LEU A 158 -0.20 16.28 15.12
N VAL A 159 -0.92 16.72 14.09
CA VAL A 159 -2.30 17.17 14.26
C VAL A 159 -3.09 15.97 14.78
N THR A 160 -3.40 15.99 16.07
CA THR A 160 -4.20 14.95 16.74
C THR A 160 -5.69 15.25 16.71
N GLY A 161 -6.06 16.45 16.27
CA GLY A 161 -7.43 16.81 15.99
C GLY A 161 -7.52 18.17 15.31
N VAL A 162 -8.49 18.33 14.43
CA VAL A 162 -8.91 19.64 13.92
C VAL A 162 -10.28 19.97 14.50
N HIS A 163 -10.44 21.18 15.02
CA HIS A 163 -11.70 21.66 15.57
C HIS A 163 -12.23 22.82 14.75
N ALA A 164 -13.55 22.81 14.51
CA ALA A 164 -14.26 23.86 13.83
C ALA A 164 -15.40 24.37 14.72
N ASP A 165 -15.29 25.63 15.15
CA ASP A 165 -16.33 26.34 15.88
C ASP A 165 -17.35 26.91 14.88
N ARG A 166 -18.49 26.23 14.80
CA ARG A 166 -19.57 26.58 13.88
C ARG A 166 -20.24 27.91 14.26
N ASP A 167 -20.20 28.31 15.53
CA ASP A 167 -20.81 29.56 16.01
C ASP A 167 -19.96 30.78 15.65
N LEU A 168 -18.64 30.58 15.47
CA LEU A 168 -17.72 31.62 15.00
C LEU A 168 -17.60 31.69 13.48
N CYS A 169 -17.99 30.63 12.75
CA CYS A 169 -17.80 30.57 11.31
C CYS A 169 -18.64 31.62 10.57
N ILE A 170 -17.98 32.41 9.71
CA ILE A 170 -18.64 33.43 8.87
C ILE A 170 -18.85 33.00 7.41
N GLY A 171 -18.55 31.73 7.10
CA GLY A 171 -18.76 31.14 5.77
C GLY A 171 -17.88 31.65 4.63
N ALA A 172 -16.66 32.13 4.93
CA ALA A 172 -15.75 32.69 3.93
C ALA A 172 -15.14 31.65 2.94
N GLY A 173 -15.23 30.34 3.22
CA GLY A 173 -14.78 29.28 2.31
C GLY A 173 -13.27 29.11 2.12
N LEU A 174 -12.43 29.96 2.71
CA LEU A 174 -10.97 29.90 2.58
C LEU A 174 -10.37 28.55 2.98
N CYS A 175 -10.91 27.90 4.01
CA CYS A 175 -10.45 26.59 4.46
C CYS A 175 -10.69 25.47 3.43
N VAL A 176 -11.82 25.51 2.70
CA VAL A 176 -12.14 24.56 1.62
C VAL A 176 -11.21 24.78 0.43
N LEU A 177 -10.90 26.03 0.11
CA LEU A 177 -9.98 26.37 -0.98
C LEU A 177 -8.54 25.92 -0.67
N THR A 178 -8.09 26.09 0.58
CA THR A 178 -6.73 25.73 1.00
C THR A 178 -6.57 24.24 1.26
N ALA A 179 -7.55 23.60 1.90
CA ALA A 179 -7.47 22.22 2.37
C ALA A 179 -8.79 21.47 2.15
N GLY A 180 -9.29 21.46 0.90
CA GLY A 180 -10.57 20.84 0.53
C GLY A 180 -10.65 19.31 0.68
N ALA A 181 -9.55 18.65 1.02
CA ALA A 181 -9.56 17.26 1.47
C ALA A 181 -9.98 17.10 2.95
N VAL A 182 -9.94 18.18 3.73
CA VAL A 182 -10.14 18.21 5.18
C VAL A 182 -11.38 19.03 5.56
N PHE A 183 -11.69 20.08 4.80
CA PHE A 183 -12.81 20.98 5.06
C PHE A 183 -13.77 21.03 3.87
N ASP A 184 -15.06 21.13 4.20
CA ASP A 184 -16.14 21.47 3.28
C ASP A 184 -17.04 22.56 3.90
N GLN A 185 -18.07 23.01 3.19
CA GLN A 185 -19.12 23.86 3.72
C GLN A 185 -20.50 23.19 3.51
N ASP A 186 -21.37 23.29 4.52
CA ASP A 186 -22.77 22.91 4.37
C ASP A 186 -23.57 23.95 3.56
N ASP A 187 -24.87 23.70 3.38
CA ASP A 187 -25.77 24.56 2.60
C ASP A 187 -25.89 25.99 3.17
N ASP A 188 -25.57 26.19 4.46
CA ASP A 188 -25.56 27.50 5.13
C ASP A 188 -24.17 28.17 5.02
N GLY A 189 -23.22 27.55 4.32
CA GLY A 189 -21.85 28.01 4.18
C GLY A 189 -20.99 27.77 5.41
N ILE A 190 -21.47 27.02 6.41
CA ILE A 190 -20.73 26.76 7.64
C ILE A 190 -19.77 25.59 7.42
N VAL A 191 -18.55 25.74 7.94
CA VAL A 191 -17.50 24.73 7.78
C VAL A 191 -17.93 23.37 8.35
N VAL A 192 -17.60 22.31 7.62
CA VAL A 192 -17.74 20.90 7.98
C VAL A 192 -16.38 20.24 7.88
N LEU A 193 -16.04 19.41 8.87
CA LEU A 193 -14.81 18.61 8.86
C LEU A 193 -15.06 17.29 8.12
N LEU A 194 -14.27 17.05 7.07
CA LEU A 194 -14.27 15.81 6.30
C LEU A 194 -13.31 14.77 6.91
N ASP A 195 -12.20 15.24 7.49
CA ASP A 195 -11.18 14.42 8.15
C ASP A 195 -10.72 15.08 9.46
N GLU A 196 -10.99 14.43 10.58
CA GLU A 196 -10.59 14.92 11.91
C GLU A 196 -9.08 14.71 12.18
N HIS A 197 -8.40 13.85 11.40
CA HIS A 197 -7.00 13.48 11.60
C HIS A 197 -6.19 13.60 10.30
N PRO A 198 -6.12 14.81 9.71
CA PRO A 198 -5.59 15.01 8.39
C PRO A 198 -4.09 14.69 8.30
N THR A 199 -3.71 14.10 7.17
CA THR A 199 -2.30 13.80 6.86
C THR A 199 -1.57 14.96 6.17
N ASP A 200 -2.31 15.88 5.54
CA ASP A 200 -1.76 17.12 4.98
C ASP A 200 -1.71 18.23 6.05
N VAL A 201 -0.77 18.07 6.97
CA VAL A 201 -0.59 18.98 8.12
C VAL A 201 -0.31 20.41 7.65
N ALA A 202 0.43 20.59 6.56
CA ALA A 202 0.78 21.91 6.04
C ALA A 202 -0.45 22.68 5.54
N ALA A 203 -1.31 22.04 4.73
CA ALA A 203 -2.53 22.67 4.24
C ALA A 203 -3.49 23.01 5.39
N VAL A 204 -3.54 22.19 6.44
CA VAL A 204 -4.38 22.41 7.62
C VAL A 204 -3.87 23.59 8.45
N HIS A 205 -2.55 23.69 8.68
CA HIS A 205 -1.97 24.87 9.33
C HIS A 205 -2.25 26.15 8.55
N ASP A 206 -2.13 26.11 7.23
CA ASP A 206 -2.39 27.27 6.38
C ASP A 206 -3.89 27.67 6.40
N ALA A 207 -4.79 26.70 6.37
CA ALA A 207 -6.23 26.93 6.49
C ALA A 207 -6.62 27.55 7.84
N VAL A 208 -5.99 27.09 8.94
CA VAL A 208 -6.22 27.61 10.30
C VAL A 208 -5.66 29.02 10.44
N ALA A 209 -4.42 29.26 9.98
CA ALA A 209 -3.76 30.56 10.03
C ALA A 209 -4.50 31.63 9.22
N ASN A 210 -5.12 31.24 8.10
CA ASN A 210 -5.86 32.14 7.22
C ASN A 210 -7.36 32.18 7.49
N CYS A 211 -7.86 31.55 8.57
CA CYS A 211 -9.28 31.62 8.92
C CYS A 211 -9.63 33.03 9.44
N PRO A 212 -10.43 33.83 8.70
CA PRO A 212 -10.67 35.23 9.04
C PRO A 212 -11.47 35.41 10.34
N ALA A 213 -12.26 34.38 10.70
CA ALA A 213 -13.08 34.39 11.91
C ALA A 213 -12.41 33.70 13.10
N GLY A 214 -11.23 33.08 12.92
CA GLY A 214 -10.61 32.26 13.96
C GLY A 214 -11.45 31.05 14.38
N ALA A 215 -12.33 30.58 13.49
CA ALA A 215 -13.26 29.47 13.74
C ALA A 215 -12.57 28.08 13.69
N LEU A 216 -11.29 28.01 13.32
CA LEU A 216 -10.55 26.76 13.19
C LEU A 216 -9.42 26.70 14.21
N SER A 217 -9.18 25.53 14.79
CA SER A 217 -8.02 25.28 15.64
C SER A 217 -7.51 23.84 15.49
N ILE A 218 -6.27 23.63 15.91
CA ILE A 218 -5.55 22.36 15.80
C ILE A 218 -5.18 21.92 17.22
N SER A 219 -5.42 20.65 17.54
CA SER A 219 -4.82 19.98 18.69
C SER A 219 -3.52 19.31 18.25
N GLU A 220 -2.43 19.63 18.93
CA GLU A 220 -1.11 19.03 18.69
C GLU A 220 -0.68 18.20 19.89
N GLU A 221 -0.12 17.02 19.63
CA GLU A 221 0.60 16.28 20.66
C GLU A 221 2.09 16.60 20.55
N GLN A 222 2.63 17.41 21.48
CA GLN A 222 4.05 17.73 21.51
C GLN A 222 4.89 16.45 21.62
N ALA A 223 5.88 16.32 20.75
CA ALA A 223 6.87 15.25 20.82
C ALA A 223 7.70 15.38 22.11
N ARG A 224 7.52 14.45 23.05
CA ARG A 224 8.59 14.06 23.98
C ARG A 224 9.58 13.13 23.29
#